data_AF-A0A1F9N7B3-F1
#
_entry.id   AF-A0A1F9N7B3-F1
#
_cell.length_a   1.000
_cell.length_b   1.000
_cell.length_c   1.000
_cell.angle_alpha   90.00
_cell.angle_beta   90.00
_cell.angle_gamma   90.00
#
_symmetry.space_group_name_H-M   'P 1'
#
loop_
_entity.id
_entity.type
_entity.pdbx_description
1 polymer ?
#
loop_
_entity_poly.entity_id
_entity_poly.type
_entity_poly.pdbx_seq_one_letter_code
_entity_poly.pdbx_strand_id
1 'polypeptide(L)'
;MNVDVPCGVCGATNRVPKERIGDRPKCGQCKRPLLPHEPVTATDQTFAAEVERSPIPVLVDFWAPWCGPCRTVAPLLESVAAQMGGRVKVVKVNVDENKKTASRFGITSIPALKMFRNGSVVDELLGAVPRPTLVEFAERHAA
;
A
#
# COMPACT_ATOMS: atom_id res chain seq x y z
N MET A 1 -10.47 -4.16 -19.31
CA MET A 1 -9.56 -5.35 -19.24
C MET A 1 -9.69 -5.96 -17.85
N ASN A 2 -9.59 -7.28 -17.67
CA ASN A 2 -9.75 -7.90 -16.34
C ASN A 2 -8.41 -8.10 -15.63
N VAL A 3 -8.43 -8.07 -14.30
CA VAL A 3 -7.32 -8.42 -13.41
C VAL A 3 -7.72 -9.61 -12.53
N ASP A 4 -6.82 -10.57 -12.36
CA ASP A 4 -7.04 -11.71 -11.48
C ASP A 4 -6.46 -11.40 -10.09
N VAL A 5 -7.32 -11.42 -9.07
CA VAL A 5 -7.00 -11.03 -7.69
C VAL A 5 -7.20 -12.23 -6.77
N PRO A 6 -6.13 -12.76 -6.14
CA PRO A 6 -6.26 -13.83 -5.15
C PRO A 6 -6.89 -13.28 -3.87
N CYS A 7 -7.84 -14.03 -3.31
CA CYS A 7 -8.42 -13.70 -2.01
C CYS A 7 -7.42 -14.05 -0.89
N GLY A 8 -6.97 -13.07 -0.12
CA GLY A 8 -6.07 -13.28 1.02
C GLY A 8 -6.65 -14.10 2.18
N VAL A 9 -7.94 -14.47 2.13
CA VAL A 9 -8.62 -15.26 3.18
C VAL A 9 -8.84 -16.71 2.77
N CYS A 10 -9.38 -16.96 1.57
CA CYS A 10 -9.72 -18.32 1.13
C CYS A 10 -8.88 -18.83 -0.06
N GLY A 11 -7.97 -18.01 -0.60
CA GLY A 11 -7.11 -18.37 -1.72
C GLY A 11 -7.78 -18.39 -3.09
N ALA A 12 -9.10 -18.22 -3.19
CA ALA A 12 -9.80 -18.21 -4.46
C ALA A 12 -9.31 -17.07 -5.39
N THR A 13 -9.12 -17.38 -6.67
CA THR A 13 -8.80 -16.39 -7.70
C THR A 13 -10.08 -15.70 -8.17
N ASN A 14 -10.10 -14.37 -8.16
CA ASN A 14 -11.26 -13.56 -8.53
C ASN A 14 -10.92 -12.68 -9.73
N ARG A 15 -11.63 -12.86 -10.83
CA ARG A 15 -11.49 -12.02 -12.01
C ARG A 15 -12.33 -10.76 -11.86
N VAL A 16 -11.69 -9.60 -11.75
CA VAL A 16 -12.34 -8.31 -11.54
C VAL A 16 -12.06 -7.40 -12.74
N PRO A 17 -13.06 -6.72 -13.33
CA PRO A 17 -12.81 -5.68 -14.33
C PRO A 17 -11.90 -4.60 -13.72
N LYS A 18 -10.83 -4.22 -14.40
CA LYS A 18 -9.85 -3.24 -13.91
C LYS A 18 -10.53 -1.92 -13.55
N GLU A 19 -11.56 -1.55 -14.29
CA GLU A 19 -12.36 -0.33 -14.09
C GLU A 19 -13.19 -0.37 -12.80
N ARG A 20 -13.36 -1.56 -12.19
CA ARG A 20 -14.16 -1.80 -10.98
C ARG A 20 -13.35 -2.30 -9.79
N ILE A 21 -12.02 -2.32 -9.90
CA ILE A 21 -11.15 -2.76 -8.80
C ILE A 21 -11.27 -1.82 -7.59
N GLY A 22 -11.54 -0.53 -7.85
CA GLY A 22 -11.82 0.52 -6.87
C GLY A 22 -13.13 0.35 -6.11
N ASP A 23 -14.10 -0.41 -6.65
CA ASP A 23 -15.47 -0.54 -6.14
C ASP A 23 -15.61 -1.49 -4.93
N ARG A 24 -14.51 -1.74 -4.21
CA ARG A 24 -14.44 -2.67 -3.07
C ARG A 24 -15.02 -4.06 -3.39
N PRO A 25 -14.48 -4.74 -4.43
CA PRO A 25 -14.99 -6.03 -4.86
C PRO A 25 -14.83 -7.08 -3.73
N LYS A 26 -15.83 -7.95 -3.63
CA LYS A 26 -15.85 -9.07 -2.68
C LYS A 26 -15.50 -10.38 -3.39
N CYS A 27 -14.89 -11.29 -2.65
CA CYS A 27 -14.59 -12.62 -3.15
C CYS A 27 -15.88 -13.37 -3.52
N GLY A 28 -15.90 -14.00 -4.70
CA GLY A 28 -17.03 -14.80 -5.16
C GLY A 28 -17.35 -15.99 -4.25
N GLN A 29 -16.33 -16.56 -3.58
CA GLN A 29 -16.45 -17.74 -2.73
C GLN A 29 -16.75 -17.39 -1.27
N CYS A 30 -15.88 -16.65 -0.58
CA CYS A 30 -16.05 -16.37 0.85
C CYS A 30 -16.73 -15.03 1.17
N LYS A 31 -17.06 -14.22 0.15
CA LYS A 31 -17.74 -12.92 0.24
C LYS A 31 -17.00 -11.83 1.03
N ARG A 32 -15.76 -12.07 1.47
CA ARG A 32 -14.92 -11.05 2.12
C ARG A 32 -14.34 -10.06 1.10
N PRO A 33 -13.95 -8.83 1.52
CA PRO A 33 -13.25 -7.89 0.65
C PRO A 33 -12.00 -8.53 0.01
N LEU A 34 -11.77 -8.26 -1.27
CA LEU A 34 -10.60 -8.78 -1.98
C LEU A 34 -9.32 -8.00 -1.70
N LEU A 35 -9.46 -6.72 -1.40
CA LEU A 35 -8.35 -5.81 -1.15
C LEU A 35 -8.35 -5.38 0.32
N PRO A 36 -7.18 -5.17 0.91
CA PRO A 36 -7.08 -4.78 2.30
C PRO A 36 -7.62 -3.36 2.51
N HIS A 37 -8.22 -3.15 3.68
CA HIS A 37 -8.69 -1.85 4.20
C HIS A 37 -7.86 -1.39 5.41
N GLU A 38 -6.71 -2.02 5.60
CA GLU A 38 -5.76 -1.77 6.67
C GLU A 38 -4.33 -1.85 6.10
N PRO A 39 -3.34 -1.20 6.72
CA PRO A 39 -1.96 -1.29 6.27
C PRO A 39 -1.45 -2.73 6.31
N VAL A 40 -0.81 -3.18 5.22
CA VAL A 40 -0.21 -4.52 5.13
C VAL A 40 1.29 -4.43 5.38
N THR A 41 1.84 -5.30 6.22
CA THR A 41 3.30 -5.40 6.40
C THR A 41 3.91 -6.17 5.24
N ALA A 42 4.89 -5.57 4.56
CA ALA A 42 5.69 -6.24 3.55
C ALA A 42 7.11 -6.48 4.06
N THR A 43 7.69 -7.59 3.61
CA THR A 43 9.09 -7.96 3.86
C THR A 43 9.89 -7.94 2.56
N ASP A 44 11.21 -8.10 2.64
CA ASP A 44 12.08 -8.29 1.48
C ASP A 44 11.60 -9.45 0.56
N GLN A 45 10.91 -10.45 1.11
CA GLN A 45 10.39 -11.60 0.37
C GLN A 45 9.01 -11.33 -0.23
N THR A 46 8.16 -10.55 0.45
CA THR A 46 6.77 -10.32 0.03
C THR A 46 6.57 -9.03 -0.74
N PHE A 47 7.55 -8.12 -0.76
CA PHE A 47 7.43 -6.79 -1.41
C PHE A 47 6.92 -6.87 -2.85
N ALA A 48 7.45 -7.79 -3.66
CA ALA A 48 7.04 -7.94 -5.05
C ALA A 48 5.56 -8.38 -5.20
N ALA A 49 5.05 -9.20 -4.27
CA ALA A 49 3.65 -9.59 -4.25
C ALA A 49 2.76 -8.45 -3.74
N GLU A 50 3.18 -7.79 -2.66
CA GLU A 50 2.36 -6.79 -1.97
C GLU A 50 2.31 -5.45 -2.69
N VAL A 51 3.41 -5.05 -3.35
CA VAL A 51 3.58 -3.73 -3.95
C VAL A 51 3.64 -3.82 -5.47
N GLU A 52 4.59 -4.56 -6.02
CA GLU A 52 4.91 -4.46 -7.45
C GLU A 52 3.84 -5.08 -8.34
N ARG A 53 3.27 -6.20 -7.91
CA ARG A 53 2.21 -6.93 -8.61
C ARG A 53 0.80 -6.50 -8.18
N SER A 54 0.68 -5.44 -7.37
CA SER A 54 -0.62 -4.94 -6.95
C SER A 54 -1.44 -4.46 -8.15
N PRO A 55 -2.73 -4.84 -8.26
CA PRO A 55 -3.61 -4.37 -9.32
C PRO A 55 -4.05 -2.90 -9.14
N ILE A 56 -3.76 -2.32 -7.97
CA ILE A 56 -4.09 -0.95 -7.58
C ILE A 56 -2.85 -0.20 -7.10
N PRO A 57 -2.89 1.14 -7.10
CA PRO A 57 -1.84 1.99 -6.53
C PRO A 57 -1.51 1.60 -5.09
N VAL A 58 -0.22 1.64 -4.74
CA VAL A 58 0.28 1.25 -3.42
C VAL A 58 1.07 2.37 -2.79
N LEU A 59 0.59 2.89 -1.66
CA LEU A 59 1.33 3.80 -0.80
C LEU A 59 2.19 3.00 0.17
N VAL A 60 3.51 3.04 -0.02
CA VAL A 60 4.47 2.34 0.84
C VAL A 60 5.06 3.31 1.87
N ASP A 61 4.93 2.96 3.14
CA ASP A 61 5.56 3.63 4.29
C ASP A 61 6.83 2.90 4.71
N PHE A 62 7.98 3.53 4.46
CA PHE A 62 9.27 3.08 4.96
C PHE A 62 9.51 3.70 6.34
N TRP A 63 9.53 2.86 7.37
CA TRP A 63 9.52 3.28 8.78
C TRP A 63 10.47 2.43 9.63
N ALA A 64 10.63 2.82 10.91
CA ALA A 64 11.30 2.03 11.94
C ALA A 64 10.69 2.33 13.32
N PRO A 65 10.77 1.42 14.31
CA PRO A 65 10.12 1.61 15.63
C PRO A 65 10.71 2.77 16.45
N TRP A 66 12.00 3.05 16.27
CA TRP A 66 12.71 4.14 16.94
C TRP A 66 12.42 5.52 16.32
N CYS A 67 11.79 5.57 15.14
CA CYS A 67 11.48 6.81 14.45
C CYS A 67 10.26 7.51 15.07
N GLY A 68 10.52 8.57 15.84
CA GLY A 68 9.48 9.40 16.45
C GLY A 68 8.43 9.94 15.46
N PRO A 69 8.84 10.61 14.36
CA PRO A 69 7.90 11.11 13.35
C PRO A 69 7.05 10.01 12.69
N CYS A 70 7.62 8.82 12.46
CA CYS A 70 6.90 7.69 11.88
C CYS A 70 5.69 7.27 12.72
N ARG A 71 5.80 7.33 14.06
CA ARG A 71 4.68 7.03 14.97
C ARG A 71 3.51 8.01 14.82
N THR A 72 3.77 9.25 14.38
CA THR A 72 2.71 10.24 14.11
C THR A 72 2.04 10.01 12.76
N VAL A 73 2.79 9.52 11.77
CA VAL A 73 2.27 9.24 10.42
C VAL A 73 1.45 7.93 10.38
N ALA A 74 1.83 6.92 11.19
CA ALA A 74 1.16 5.62 11.23
C ALA A 74 -0.38 5.65 11.35
N PRO A 75 -0.99 6.36 12.33
CA PRO A 75 -2.46 6.41 12.44
C PRO A 75 -3.12 7.15 11.26
N LEU A 76 -2.41 8.07 10.61
CA LEU A 76 -2.91 8.73 9.41
C LEU A 76 -2.99 7.75 8.23
N LEU A 77 -1.97 6.91 8.08
CA LEU A 77 -1.94 5.85 7.07
C LEU A 77 -3.00 4.77 7.30
N GLU A 78 -3.29 4.41 8.55
CA GLU A 78 -4.42 3.54 8.90
C GLU A 78 -5.75 4.16 8.44
N SER A 79 -5.93 5.46 8.69
CA SER A 79 -7.12 6.20 8.24
C SER A 79 -7.25 6.23 6.71
N VAL A 80 -6.12 6.40 6.00
CA VAL A 80 -6.07 6.33 4.53
C VAL A 80 -6.45 4.94 4.03
N ALA A 81 -5.89 3.88 4.61
CA ALA A 81 -6.20 2.50 4.24
C ALA A 81 -7.69 2.17 4.42
N ALA A 82 -8.30 2.61 5.52
CA ALA A 82 -9.70 2.38 5.81
C ALA A 82 -10.63 3.12 4.83
N GLN A 83 -10.33 4.39 4.53
CA GLN A 83 -11.15 5.21 3.64
C GLN A 83 -10.97 4.82 2.16
N MET A 84 -9.72 4.60 1.74
CA MET A 84 -9.36 4.38 0.35
C MET A 84 -9.16 2.92 -0.02
N GLY A 85 -9.40 1.97 0.89
CA GLY A 85 -9.27 0.54 0.58
C GLY A 85 -10.11 0.15 -0.63
N GLY A 86 -9.47 -0.53 -1.58
CA GLY A 86 -9.97 -0.77 -2.94
C GLY A 86 -9.37 0.16 -4.00
N ARG A 87 -9.05 1.42 -3.65
CA ARG A 87 -8.53 2.45 -4.57
C ARG A 87 -7.05 2.76 -4.37
N VAL A 88 -6.59 2.68 -3.11
CA VAL A 88 -5.17 2.75 -2.73
C VAL A 88 -4.94 1.69 -1.66
N LYS A 89 -3.89 0.88 -1.85
CA LYS A 89 -3.39 -0.05 -0.85
C LYS A 89 -2.31 0.64 -0.03
N VAL A 90 -2.32 0.48 1.29
CA VAL A 90 -1.24 0.96 2.16
C VAL A 90 -0.38 -0.23 2.55
N VAL A 91 0.94 -0.09 2.40
CA VAL A 91 1.92 -1.10 2.78
C VAL A 91 2.97 -0.47 3.69
N LYS A 92 3.41 -1.19 4.72
CA LYS A 92 4.46 -0.75 5.64
C LYS A 92 5.68 -1.64 5.50
N VAL A 93 6.87 -1.03 5.46
CA VAL A 93 8.15 -1.71 5.37
C VAL A 93 9.06 -1.20 6.48
N ASN A 94 9.42 -2.07 7.42
CA ASN A 94 10.42 -1.75 8.43
C ASN A 94 11.81 -1.77 7.79
N VAL A 95 12.52 -0.65 7.79
CA VAL A 95 13.83 -0.53 7.11
C VAL A 95 14.95 -1.30 7.81
N ASP A 96 14.84 -1.56 9.12
CA ASP A 96 15.84 -2.32 9.87
C ASP A 96 15.81 -3.80 9.50
N GLU A 97 14.61 -4.33 9.30
CA GLU A 97 14.34 -5.73 8.97
C GLU A 97 14.45 -6.01 7.47
N ASN A 98 14.24 -4.99 6.63
CA ASN A 98 14.09 -5.12 5.17
C ASN A 98 15.15 -4.29 4.43
N LYS A 99 16.41 -4.51 4.79
CA LYS A 99 17.56 -3.73 4.31
C LYS A 99 17.73 -3.80 2.79
N LYS A 100 17.39 -4.93 2.16
CA LYS A 100 17.50 -5.07 0.70
C LYS A 100 16.51 -4.15 0.01
N THR A 101 15.25 -4.14 0.45
CA THR A 101 14.21 -3.27 -0.09
C THR A 101 14.53 -1.80 0.18
N ALA A 102 14.91 -1.45 1.41
CA ALA A 102 15.30 -0.09 1.78
C ALA A 102 16.46 0.42 0.90
N SER A 103 17.50 -0.40 0.70
CA SER A 103 18.65 -0.05 -0.15
C SER A 103 18.25 0.09 -1.62
N ARG A 104 17.41 -0.83 -2.15
CA ARG A 104 16.94 -0.80 -3.53
C ARG A 104 16.20 0.49 -3.88
N PHE A 105 15.47 1.05 -2.93
CA PHE A 105 14.72 2.30 -3.10
C PHE A 105 15.42 3.54 -2.56
N GLY A 106 16.70 3.43 -2.20
CA GLY A 106 17.51 4.56 -1.74
C GLY A 106 16.97 5.24 -0.49
N ILE A 107 16.42 4.47 0.47
CA ILE A 107 15.88 5.03 1.70
C ILE A 107 17.02 5.47 2.62
N THR A 108 17.27 6.78 2.67
CA THR A 108 18.31 7.42 3.48
C THR A 108 17.75 8.17 4.68
N SER A 109 16.45 8.44 4.70
CA SER A 109 15.73 9.08 5.80
C SER A 109 14.34 8.47 5.94
N ILE A 110 13.79 8.50 7.17
CA ILE A 110 12.46 8.00 7.48
C ILE A 110 11.67 9.00 8.35
N PRO A 111 10.33 9.05 8.24
CA PRO A 111 9.52 8.26 7.32
C PRO A 111 9.72 8.68 5.86
N ALA A 112 9.68 7.72 4.95
CA ALA A 112 9.64 7.98 3.52
C ALA A 112 8.42 7.26 2.95
N LEU A 113 7.57 8.02 2.25
CA LEU A 113 6.36 7.52 1.64
C LEU A 113 6.56 7.49 0.12
N LYS A 114 6.42 6.33 -0.51
CA LYS A 114 6.53 6.20 -1.96
C LYS A 114 5.23 5.65 -2.53
N MET A 115 4.71 6.29 -3.57
CA MET A 115 3.55 5.80 -4.32
C MET A 115 4.03 4.92 -5.46
N PHE A 116 3.47 3.72 -5.54
CA PHE A 116 3.74 2.75 -6.60
C PHE A 116 2.53 2.55 -7.50
N ARG A 117 2.78 2.44 -8.80
CA ARG A 117 1.79 2.02 -9.79
C ARG A 117 2.46 1.14 -10.83
N ASN A 118 1.86 -0.03 -11.10
CA ASN A 118 2.41 -1.02 -12.04
C ASN A 118 3.89 -1.35 -11.75
N GLY A 119 4.25 -1.53 -10.47
CA GLY A 119 5.61 -1.87 -10.05
C GLY A 119 6.64 -0.75 -10.06
N SER A 120 6.27 0.47 -10.48
CA SER A 120 7.19 1.61 -10.52
C SER A 120 6.79 2.69 -9.52
N VAL A 121 7.78 3.39 -8.96
CA VAL A 121 7.54 4.60 -8.15
C VAL A 121 7.05 5.70 -9.08
N VAL A 122 5.93 6.33 -8.74
CA VAL A 122 5.32 7.41 -9.53
C VAL A 122 5.29 8.76 -8.81
N ASP A 123 5.44 8.75 -7.48
CA ASP A 123 5.47 9.96 -6.65
C ASP A 123 6.02 9.61 -5.26
N GLU A 124 6.48 10.60 -4.50
CA GLU A 124 7.02 10.40 -3.16
C GLU A 124 6.83 11.60 -2.22
N LEU A 125 6.78 11.32 -0.92
CA LEU A 125 6.85 12.30 0.15
C LEU A 125 7.93 11.88 1.14
N LEU A 126 8.83 12.80 1.45
CA LEU A 126 9.91 12.58 2.41
C LEU A 126 9.57 13.29 3.73
N GLY A 127 9.76 12.58 4.84
CA GLY A 127 9.48 13.07 6.17
C GLY A 127 8.00 13.01 6.55
N ALA A 128 7.70 13.43 7.78
CA ALA A 128 6.33 13.51 8.26
C ALA A 128 5.64 14.76 7.66
N VAL A 129 4.47 14.56 7.08
CA VAL A 129 3.64 15.62 6.49
C VAL A 129 2.32 15.79 7.25
N PRO A 130 1.67 16.96 7.19
CA PRO A 130 0.33 17.14 7.72
C PRO A 130 -0.69 16.20 7.09
N ARG A 131 -1.74 15.84 7.84
CA ARG A 131 -2.83 14.97 7.36
C ARG A 131 -3.43 15.41 6.01
N PRO A 132 -3.75 16.71 5.78
CA PRO A 132 -4.33 17.12 4.49
C PRO A 132 -3.42 16.80 3.32
N THR A 133 -2.11 17.04 3.46
CA THR A 133 -1.10 16.74 2.44
C THR A 133 -1.03 15.25 2.13
N LEU A 134 -1.06 14.40 3.17
CA LEU A 134 -1.05 12.94 2.98
C LEU A 134 -2.30 12.43 2.26
N VAL A 135 -3.48 12.95 2.64
CA VAL A 135 -4.75 12.56 2.03
C VAL A 135 -4.78 13.00 0.57
N GLU A 136 -4.44 14.26 0.28
CA GLU A 136 -4.39 14.77 -1.09
C GLU A 136 -3.40 13.96 -1.95
N PHE A 137 -2.21 13.66 -1.40
CA PHE A 137 -1.23 12.81 -2.07
C PHE A 137 -1.82 11.44 -2.43
N ALA A 138 -2.52 10.77 -1.51
CA ALA A 138 -3.16 9.50 -1.80
C ALA A 138 -4.32 9.63 -2.82
N GLU A 139 -5.13 10.68 -2.74
CA GLU A 139 -6.27 10.92 -3.65
C GLU A 139 -5.84 11.15 -5.10
N ARG A 140 -4.78 11.93 -5.32
CA ARG A 140 -4.23 12.18 -6.68
C ARG A 140 -3.84 10.89 -7.40
N HIS A 141 -3.54 9.84 -6.65
CA HIS A 141 -3.11 8.55 -7.15
C HIS A 141 -4.14 7.44 -6.96
N ALA A 142 -5.36 7.71 -6.51
CA ALA A 142 -6.38 6.68 -6.37
C ALA A 142 -6.75 6.07 -7.73
N ALA A 143 -7.06 4.76 -7.75
CA ALA A 143 -7.69 4.09 -8.89
C ALA A 143 -9.16 4.50 -9.06
#